data_AF-A0A396NRD1-F1
#
_entry.id   AF-A0A396NRD1-F1
#
_cell.length_a   1.000
_cell.length_b   1.000
_cell.length_c   1.000
_cell.angle_alpha   90.00
_cell.angle_beta   90.00
_cell.angle_gamma   90.00
#
_symmetry.space_group_name_H-M   'P 1'
#
loop_
_entity.id
_entity.type
_entity.pdbx_description
1 polymer ?
#
loop_
_entity_poly.entity_id
_entity_poly.type
_entity_poly.pdbx_seq_one_letter_code
_entity_poly.pdbx_strand_id
1 'polypeptide(L)'
;MASNIKIKTVEQLEELLVQDLAWRKKEMISLKILVEKDKVNEPILLRAGIALLCAHFEGFIKRASNCYVGYVSQQKKLYSELKENFTALKMEKEFKSCAKSDKHSVHKKLLILHKELLTKRFIEKYDENNPFISTHSNPSSAELEEILETIGIESDIFETKATYIDSSLLEKRHKVVHGERSDLDKEDFLTTFKIIIDLVEEYKTLLVNAADNKIYMRGGVHGE
;
A
#
# COMPACT_ATOMS: atom_id res chain seq x y z
N MET A 1 18.41 -11.82 -12.57
CA MET A 1 17.59 -12.84 -11.89
C MET A 1 17.05 -12.20 -10.63
N ALA A 2 15.73 -11.97 -10.55
CA ALA A 2 15.14 -11.36 -9.36
C ALA A 2 15.21 -12.35 -8.19
N SER A 3 15.78 -11.91 -7.07
CA SER A 3 15.89 -12.69 -5.84
C SER A 3 14.56 -12.66 -5.09
N ASN A 4 13.94 -13.82 -4.91
CA ASN A 4 12.78 -14.01 -4.02
C ASN A 4 13.11 -13.47 -2.62
N ILE A 5 12.42 -12.42 -2.18
CA ILE A 5 12.69 -11.76 -0.91
C ILE A 5 12.04 -12.57 0.21
N LYS A 6 12.84 -13.00 1.20
CA LYS A 6 12.36 -13.78 2.35
C LYS A 6 12.39 -12.92 3.61
N ILE A 7 11.24 -12.36 3.98
CA ILE A 7 11.06 -11.50 5.15
C ILE A 7 10.56 -12.38 6.30
N LYS A 8 11.44 -12.85 7.19
CA LYS A 8 11.07 -13.89 8.17
C LYS A 8 10.67 -13.31 9.53
N THR A 9 11.25 -12.18 9.91
CA THR A 9 11.06 -11.57 11.22
C THR A 9 10.49 -10.15 11.09
N VAL A 10 9.94 -9.64 12.18
CA VAL A 10 9.41 -8.27 12.24
C VAL A 10 10.54 -7.25 12.02
N GLU A 11 11.73 -7.52 12.57
CA GLU A 11 12.91 -6.66 12.40
C GLU A 11 13.34 -6.59 10.92
N GLN A 12 13.27 -7.72 10.19
CA GLN A 12 13.56 -7.73 8.76
C GLN A 12 12.53 -6.95 7.95
N LEU A 13 11.25 -7.02 8.35
CA LEU A 13 10.21 -6.21 7.74
C LEU A 13 10.50 -4.74 7.99
N GLU A 14 10.70 -4.34 9.25
CA GLU A 14 10.97 -2.96 9.63
C GLU A 14 12.22 -2.40 8.93
N GLU A 15 13.32 -3.15 8.89
CA GLU A 15 14.55 -2.74 8.22
C GLU A 15 14.31 -2.43 6.73
N LEU A 16 13.58 -3.31 6.02
CA LEU A 16 13.23 -3.08 4.62
C LEU A 16 12.38 -1.82 4.45
N LEU A 17 11.38 -1.61 5.31
CA LEU A 17 10.52 -0.43 5.23
C LEU A 17 11.30 0.86 5.54
N VAL A 18 12.21 0.83 6.53
CA VAL A 18 13.06 1.97 6.90
C VAL A 18 14.01 2.33 5.76
N GLN A 19 14.69 1.35 5.18
CA GLN A 19 15.59 1.56 4.04
C GLN A 19 14.82 2.16 2.85
N ASP A 20 13.62 1.63 2.59
CA ASP A 20 12.77 2.06 1.49
C ASP A 20 12.23 3.49 1.70
N LEU A 21 11.84 3.83 2.92
CA LEU A 21 11.34 5.17 3.24
C LEU A 21 12.47 6.21 3.25
N ALA A 22 13.68 5.84 3.68
CA ALA A 22 14.81 6.76 3.83
C ALA A 22 15.20 7.45 2.53
N TRP A 23 15.32 6.70 1.42
CA TRP A 23 15.71 7.30 0.14
C TRP A 23 14.60 8.18 -0.44
N ARG A 24 13.32 7.79 -0.32
CA ARG A 24 12.18 8.63 -0.73
C ARG A 24 12.13 9.92 0.07
N LYS A 25 12.30 9.84 1.40
CA LYS A 25 12.36 11.02 2.27
C LYS A 25 13.48 11.96 1.89
N LYS A 26 14.66 11.43 1.55
CA LYS A 26 15.78 12.24 1.08
C LYS A 26 15.41 13.04 -0.17
N GLU A 27 14.79 12.42 -1.17
CA GLU A 27 14.37 13.12 -2.40
C GLU A 27 13.28 14.16 -2.12
N MET A 28 12.24 13.77 -1.38
CA MET A 28 11.13 14.65 -0.99
C MET A 28 11.60 15.88 -0.19
N ILE A 29 12.45 15.68 0.82
CA ILE A 29 12.99 16.78 1.65
C ILE A 29 13.90 17.69 0.83
N SER A 30 14.71 17.13 -0.07
CA SER A 30 15.56 17.93 -0.96
C SER A 30 14.72 18.86 -1.83
N LEU A 31 13.61 18.35 -2.39
CA LEU A 31 12.70 19.13 -3.20
C LEU A 31 11.94 20.20 -2.39
N LYS A 32 11.51 19.88 -1.16
CA LYS A 32 10.94 20.85 -0.22
C LYS A 32 11.87 22.03 0.03
N ILE A 33 13.15 21.76 0.28
CA ILE A 33 14.16 22.81 0.52
C ILE A 33 14.32 23.71 -0.71
N LEU A 34 14.27 23.14 -1.92
CA LEU A 34 14.34 23.92 -3.16
C LEU A 34 13.11 24.82 -3.32
N VAL A 35 11.90 24.30 -3.09
CA VAL A 35 10.66 25.08 -3.10
C VAL A 35 10.72 26.22 -2.09
N GLU A 36 11.31 26.00 -0.91
CA GLU A 36 11.42 27.04 0.13
C GLU A 36 12.38 28.17 -0.27
N LYS A 37 13.50 27.84 -0.92
CA LYS A 37 14.62 28.78 -1.16
C LYS A 37 14.60 29.46 -2.52
N ASP A 38 14.17 28.77 -3.57
CA ASP A 38 14.24 29.28 -4.95
C ASP A 38 12.92 29.92 -5.37
N LYS A 39 12.77 31.22 -5.08
CA LYS A 39 11.58 32.00 -5.45
C LYS A 39 11.39 32.18 -6.96
N VAL A 40 12.45 32.04 -7.75
CA VAL A 40 12.40 32.26 -9.20
C VAL A 40 11.79 31.03 -9.88
N ASN A 41 12.24 29.84 -9.49
CA ASN A 41 11.77 28.57 -10.04
C ASN A 41 10.63 27.94 -9.22
N GLU A 42 10.17 28.58 -8.14
CA GLU A 42 9.13 28.08 -7.24
C GLU A 42 7.92 27.48 -7.96
N PRO A 43 7.30 28.13 -8.96
CA PRO A 43 6.13 27.55 -9.63
C PRO A 43 6.43 26.22 -10.33
N ILE A 44 7.62 26.07 -10.93
CA ILE A 44 8.05 24.84 -11.59
C ILE A 44 8.35 23.77 -10.54
N LEU A 45 9.01 24.16 -9.44
CA LEU A 45 9.34 23.27 -8.33
C LEU A 45 8.11 22.77 -7.59
N LEU A 46 7.05 23.57 -7.45
CA LEU A 46 5.77 23.14 -6.87
C LEU A 46 5.09 22.07 -7.72
N ARG A 47 5.11 22.23 -9.06
CA ARG A 47 4.57 21.23 -9.98
C ARG A 47 5.34 19.91 -9.90
N ALA A 48 6.67 19.98 -9.96
CA ALA A 48 7.53 18.82 -9.76
C ALA A 48 7.31 18.19 -8.36
N GLY A 49 7.16 19.04 -7.34
CA GLY A 49 6.87 18.70 -5.95
C GLY A 49 5.65 17.82 -5.79
N ILE A 50 4.51 18.28 -6.29
CA ILE A 50 3.24 17.54 -6.22
C ILE A 50 3.34 16.19 -6.95
N ALA A 51 3.92 16.19 -8.16
CA ALA A 51 4.06 14.94 -8.93
C ALA A 51 4.96 13.92 -8.21
N LEU A 52 6.11 14.37 -7.71
CA LEU A 52 7.07 13.50 -7.04
C LEU A 52 6.56 13.03 -5.67
N LEU A 53 5.91 13.89 -4.90
CA LEU A 53 5.27 13.54 -3.63
C LEU A 53 4.23 12.43 -3.81
N CYS A 54 3.37 12.56 -4.83
CA CYS A 54 2.37 11.54 -5.14
C CYS A 54 3.00 10.21 -5.56
N ALA A 55 4.05 10.24 -6.39
CA ALA A 55 4.74 9.05 -6.84
C ALA A 55 5.44 8.31 -5.69
N HIS A 56 6.09 9.04 -4.78
CA HIS A 56 6.70 8.44 -3.60
C HIS A 56 5.69 7.88 -2.63
N PHE A 57 4.59 8.60 -2.40
CA PHE A 57 3.50 8.15 -1.53
C PHE A 57 2.94 6.82 -2.03
N GLU A 58 2.42 6.77 -3.26
CA GLU A 58 1.88 5.55 -3.86
C GLU A 58 2.91 4.42 -3.87
N GLY A 59 4.14 4.73 -4.32
CA GLY A 59 5.22 3.76 -4.40
C GLY A 59 5.62 3.19 -3.06
N PHE A 60 5.55 3.96 -1.96
CA PHE A 60 5.85 3.46 -0.62
C PHE A 60 4.73 2.57 -0.11
N ILE A 61 3.47 3.03 -0.15
CA ILE A 61 2.32 2.24 0.32
C ILE A 61 2.31 0.87 -0.36
N LYS A 62 2.47 0.84 -1.69
CA LYS A 62 2.52 -0.40 -2.46
C LYS A 62 3.65 -1.32 -2.02
N ARG A 63 4.88 -0.80 -1.94
CA ARG A 63 6.05 -1.61 -1.57
C ARG A 63 5.89 -2.15 -0.16
N ALA A 64 5.49 -1.30 0.78
CA ALA A 64 5.30 -1.65 2.17
C ALA A 64 4.22 -2.72 2.37
N SER A 65 3.06 -2.57 1.72
CA SER A 65 1.99 -3.58 1.73
C SER A 65 2.47 -4.94 1.24
N ASN A 66 3.22 -4.95 0.13
CA ASN A 66 3.75 -6.17 -0.44
C ASN A 66 4.84 -6.82 0.45
N CYS A 67 5.68 -6.02 1.10
CA CYS A 67 6.63 -6.51 2.11
C CYS A 67 5.88 -7.16 3.28
N TYR A 68 4.78 -6.57 3.76
CA TYR A 68 3.97 -7.16 4.82
C TYR A 68 3.36 -8.51 4.40
N VAL A 69 2.75 -8.62 3.22
CA VAL A 69 2.25 -9.90 2.69
C VAL A 69 3.39 -10.92 2.55
N GLY A 70 4.56 -10.48 2.07
CA GLY A 70 5.77 -11.29 2.01
C GLY A 70 6.21 -11.83 3.38
N TYR A 71 6.10 -11.02 4.43
CA TYR A 71 6.33 -11.43 5.81
C TYR A 71 5.32 -12.48 6.28
N VAL A 72 4.02 -12.25 6.07
CA VAL A 72 2.96 -13.21 6.44
C VAL A 72 3.16 -14.56 5.75
N SER A 73 3.57 -14.55 4.47
CA SER A 73 3.92 -15.76 3.71
C SER A 73 5.06 -16.56 4.37
N GLN A 74 6.06 -15.90 4.95
CA GLN A 74 7.14 -16.61 5.66
C GLN A 74 6.71 -17.22 7.00
N GLN A 75 5.54 -16.85 7.53
CA GLN A 75 4.98 -17.45 8.75
C GLN A 75 4.39 -18.84 8.48
N LYS A 76 4.16 -19.20 7.21
CA LYS A 76 3.75 -20.54 6.75
C LYS A 76 2.51 -21.07 7.47
N LYS A 77 1.59 -20.19 7.85
CA LYS A 77 0.33 -20.53 8.50
C LYS A 77 -0.64 -21.17 7.52
N LEU A 78 -1.56 -21.98 8.02
CA LEU A 78 -2.65 -22.51 7.19
C LEU A 78 -3.59 -21.38 6.80
N TYR A 79 -4.19 -21.45 5.60
CA TYR A 79 -5.23 -20.49 5.22
C TYR A 79 -6.42 -20.50 6.19
N SER A 80 -6.69 -21.64 6.85
CA SER A 80 -7.72 -21.73 7.90
C SER A 80 -7.39 -20.94 9.18
N GLU A 81 -6.11 -20.64 9.42
CA GLU A 81 -5.62 -19.88 10.57
C GLU A 81 -5.45 -18.39 10.28
N LEU A 82 -5.48 -17.99 9.01
CA LEU A 82 -5.32 -16.61 8.58
C LEU A 82 -6.68 -15.92 8.39
N LYS A 83 -6.67 -14.59 8.46
CA LYS A 83 -7.81 -13.77 8.02
C LYS A 83 -8.16 -14.05 6.55
N GLU A 84 -9.43 -13.84 6.23
CA GLU A 84 -10.06 -14.20 4.96
C GLU A 84 -9.44 -13.49 3.76
N ASN A 85 -8.93 -12.28 3.95
CA ASN A 85 -8.29 -11.46 2.92
C ASN A 85 -7.14 -12.21 2.21
N PHE A 86 -6.36 -13.04 2.93
CA PHE A 86 -5.29 -13.82 2.30
C PHE A 86 -5.84 -14.94 1.40
N THR A 87 -6.95 -15.55 1.81
CA THR A 87 -7.69 -16.49 0.96
C THR A 87 -8.26 -15.77 -0.26
N ALA A 88 -8.80 -14.57 -0.07
CA ALA A 88 -9.35 -13.74 -1.12
C ALA A 88 -8.27 -13.41 -2.18
N LEU A 89 -7.12 -12.95 -1.71
CA LEU A 89 -5.93 -12.66 -2.53
C LEU A 89 -5.49 -13.86 -3.36
N LYS A 90 -5.47 -15.06 -2.76
CA LYS A 90 -5.06 -16.28 -3.49
C LYS A 90 -6.06 -16.70 -4.57
N MET A 91 -7.34 -16.52 -4.30
CA MET A 91 -8.44 -16.98 -5.13
C MET A 91 -8.96 -15.93 -6.14
N GLU A 92 -8.20 -14.85 -6.35
CA GLU A 92 -8.59 -13.72 -7.21
C GLU A 92 -9.04 -14.17 -8.61
N LYS A 93 -8.34 -15.15 -9.21
CA LYS A 93 -8.66 -15.68 -10.54
C LYS A 93 -10.01 -16.42 -10.55
N GLU A 94 -10.29 -17.16 -9.49
CA GLU A 94 -11.53 -17.89 -9.29
C GLU A 94 -12.71 -16.92 -9.10
N PHE A 95 -12.53 -15.85 -8.33
CA PHE A 95 -13.55 -14.79 -8.20
C PHE A 95 -13.81 -14.09 -9.52
N LYS A 96 -12.75 -13.70 -10.26
CA LYS A 96 -12.88 -13.13 -11.61
C LYS A 96 -13.58 -14.08 -12.59
N SER A 97 -13.39 -15.39 -12.45
CA SER A 97 -14.09 -16.39 -13.26
C SER A 97 -15.58 -16.46 -12.90
N CYS A 98 -15.94 -16.37 -11.62
CA CYS A 98 -17.33 -16.38 -11.17
C CYS A 98 -18.06 -15.09 -11.57
N ALA A 99 -17.40 -13.94 -11.47
CA ALA A 99 -17.96 -12.65 -11.91
C ALA A 99 -18.30 -12.62 -13.41
N LYS A 100 -17.66 -13.49 -14.22
CA LYS A 100 -17.89 -13.60 -15.67
C LYS A 100 -18.85 -14.73 -16.06
N SER A 101 -19.38 -15.51 -15.11
CA SER A 101 -20.19 -16.69 -15.44
C SER A 101 -21.22 -17.05 -14.38
N ASP A 102 -22.47 -17.24 -14.81
CA ASP A 102 -23.59 -17.71 -13.96
C ASP A 102 -23.69 -19.25 -13.88
N LYS A 103 -22.74 -19.98 -14.48
CA LYS A 103 -22.78 -21.44 -14.51
C LYS A 103 -22.52 -22.00 -13.11
N HIS A 104 -23.46 -22.78 -12.59
CA HIS A 104 -23.35 -23.44 -11.29
C HIS A 104 -22.10 -24.33 -11.17
N SER A 105 -21.61 -24.89 -12.27
CA SER A 105 -20.36 -25.66 -12.30
C SER A 105 -19.12 -24.81 -11.96
N VAL A 106 -19.09 -23.54 -12.36
CA VAL A 106 -18.02 -22.59 -12.04
C VAL A 106 -18.06 -22.23 -10.55
N HIS A 107 -19.24 -21.90 -10.03
CA HIS A 107 -19.41 -21.60 -8.60
C HIS A 107 -19.11 -22.81 -7.70
N LYS A 108 -19.57 -24.01 -8.08
CA LYS A 108 -19.23 -25.26 -7.37
C LYS A 108 -17.72 -25.51 -7.34
N LYS A 109 -17.01 -25.25 -8.45
CA LYS A 109 -15.55 -25.39 -8.52
C LYS A 109 -14.85 -24.44 -7.54
N LEU A 110 -15.31 -23.19 -7.44
CA LEU A 110 -14.77 -22.24 -6.47
C LEU A 110 -14.91 -22.76 -5.03
N LEU A 111 -16.09 -23.28 -4.65
CA LEU A 111 -16.32 -23.81 -3.30
C LEU A 111 -15.44 -25.02 -2.97
N ILE A 112 -15.18 -25.89 -3.95
CA ILE A 112 -14.26 -27.02 -3.78
C ILE A 112 -12.83 -26.51 -3.56
N LEU A 113 -12.36 -25.60 -4.42
CA LEU A 113 -11.02 -25.01 -4.31
C LEU A 113 -10.83 -24.27 -2.99
N HIS A 114 -11.85 -23.55 -2.52
CA HIS A 114 -11.83 -22.88 -1.22
C HIS A 114 -11.59 -23.88 -0.08
N LYS A 115 -12.38 -24.97 -0.02
CA LYS A 115 -12.22 -26.01 1.00
C LYS A 115 -10.84 -26.67 0.97
N GLU A 116 -10.33 -26.95 -0.22
CA GLU A 116 -8.98 -27.49 -0.39
C GLU A 116 -7.92 -26.50 0.08
N LEU A 117 -8.08 -25.22 -0.24
CA LEU A 117 -7.12 -24.16 0.09
C LEU A 117 -6.97 -23.96 1.60
N LEU A 118 -8.06 -24.07 2.37
CA LEU A 118 -8.02 -23.95 3.83
C LEU A 118 -7.04 -24.92 4.50
N THR A 119 -6.76 -26.07 3.87
CA THR A 119 -5.80 -27.08 4.38
C THR A 119 -4.35 -26.83 3.94
N LYS A 120 -4.12 -25.85 3.07
CA LYS A 120 -2.80 -25.49 2.55
C LYS A 120 -2.19 -24.38 3.39
N ARG A 121 -0.86 -24.26 3.32
CA ARG A 121 -0.12 -23.15 3.94
C ARG A 121 -0.05 -21.97 2.98
N PHE A 122 -0.18 -20.75 3.51
CA PHE A 122 0.11 -19.52 2.80
C PHE A 122 1.63 -19.43 2.59
N ILE A 123 2.08 -19.80 1.40
CA ILE A 123 3.49 -19.80 0.99
C ILE A 123 3.55 -19.23 -0.42
N GLU A 124 3.35 -17.93 -0.52
CA GLU A 124 3.40 -17.22 -1.78
C GLU A 124 4.78 -16.61 -1.99
N LYS A 125 5.26 -16.64 -3.24
CA LYS A 125 6.55 -16.04 -3.60
C LYS A 125 6.38 -14.55 -3.71
N TYR A 126 7.09 -13.79 -2.87
CA TYR A 126 7.16 -12.36 -3.02
C TYR A 126 8.31 -12.00 -3.97
N ASP A 127 7.97 -11.36 -5.08
CA ASP A 127 8.89 -10.81 -6.06
C ASP A 127 8.48 -9.36 -6.34
N GLU A 128 9.43 -8.44 -6.28
CA GLU A 128 9.17 -7.02 -6.58
C GLU A 128 8.68 -6.82 -8.03
N ASN A 129 9.03 -7.72 -8.96
CA ASN A 129 8.54 -7.68 -10.34
C ASN A 129 7.13 -8.28 -10.50
N ASN A 130 6.69 -9.06 -9.53
CA ASN A 130 5.37 -9.71 -9.52
C ASN A 130 4.71 -9.49 -8.16
N PRO A 131 4.37 -8.22 -7.82
CA PRO A 131 3.76 -7.90 -6.54
C PRO A 131 2.39 -8.56 -6.41
N PHE A 132 2.00 -8.91 -5.18
CA PHE A 132 0.65 -9.36 -4.86
C PHE A 132 -0.36 -8.26 -5.08
N ILE A 133 0.00 -7.07 -4.61
CA ILE A 133 -0.82 -5.88 -4.70
C ILE A 133 -0.27 -5.06 -5.86
N SER A 134 -0.91 -5.21 -7.02
CA SER A 134 -0.66 -4.35 -8.17
C SER A 134 -1.59 -3.15 -8.10
N THR A 135 -1.11 -2.02 -7.58
CA THR A 135 -1.77 -0.74 -7.84
C THR A 135 -1.54 -0.40 -9.32
N HIS A 136 -2.61 -0.42 -10.11
CA HIS A 136 -2.66 0.22 -11.43
C HIS A 136 -3.45 1.54 -11.37
N SER A 137 -3.91 1.88 -10.17
CA SER A 137 -4.83 2.97 -9.87
C SER A 137 -4.11 4.10 -9.15
N ASN A 138 -4.72 5.28 -9.22
CA ASN A 138 -4.31 6.43 -8.42
C ASN A 138 -4.38 6.11 -6.91
N PRO A 139 -3.51 6.70 -6.06
CA PRO A 139 -3.56 6.52 -4.61
C PRO A 139 -4.67 7.37 -3.99
N SER A 140 -5.92 7.22 -4.45
CA SER A 140 -7.06 7.83 -3.77
C SER A 140 -7.27 7.16 -2.42
N SER A 141 -7.89 7.88 -1.48
CA SER A 141 -8.24 7.33 -0.16
C SER A 141 -8.94 5.97 -0.29
N ALA A 142 -9.93 5.85 -1.18
CA ALA A 142 -10.66 4.60 -1.44
C ALA A 142 -9.76 3.45 -1.91
N GLU A 143 -8.80 3.69 -2.81
CA GLU A 143 -7.87 2.64 -3.26
C GLU A 143 -6.89 2.24 -2.15
N LEU A 144 -6.51 3.18 -1.28
CA LEU A 144 -5.64 2.91 -0.14
C LEU A 144 -6.37 2.11 0.95
N GLU A 145 -7.66 2.36 1.16
CA GLU A 145 -8.53 1.54 2.04
C GLU A 145 -8.70 0.12 1.48
N GLU A 146 -8.86 -0.05 0.16
CA GLU A 146 -8.88 -1.38 -0.47
C GLU A 146 -7.55 -2.13 -0.28
N ILE A 147 -6.43 -1.42 -0.26
CA ILE A 147 -5.13 -2.02 0.08
C ILE A 147 -5.12 -2.54 1.52
N LEU A 148 -5.63 -1.77 2.49
CA LEU A 148 -5.75 -2.19 3.89
C LEU A 148 -6.59 -3.45 4.04
N GLU A 149 -7.75 -3.50 3.38
CA GLU A 149 -8.61 -4.67 3.32
C GLU A 149 -7.88 -5.88 2.72
N THR A 150 -7.19 -5.68 1.60
CA THR A 150 -6.42 -6.72 0.92
C THR A 150 -5.35 -7.34 1.83
N ILE A 151 -4.69 -6.55 2.67
CA ILE A 151 -3.68 -7.04 3.63
C ILE A 151 -4.26 -7.44 5.00
N GLY A 152 -5.55 -7.23 5.22
CA GLY A 152 -6.26 -7.66 6.44
C GLY A 152 -6.03 -6.76 7.65
N ILE A 153 -5.80 -5.47 7.40
CA ILE A 153 -5.57 -4.46 8.44
C ILE A 153 -6.79 -3.54 8.50
N GLU A 154 -7.38 -3.42 9.68
CA GLU A 154 -8.51 -2.52 9.94
C GLU A 154 -7.95 -1.22 10.54
N SER A 155 -8.12 -0.11 9.83
CA SER A 155 -7.66 1.21 10.28
C SER A 155 -8.34 2.31 9.47
N ASP A 156 -8.46 3.51 10.03
CA ASP A 156 -9.01 4.72 9.40
C ASP A 156 -7.92 5.73 8.97
N ILE A 157 -6.65 5.29 8.86
CA ILE A 157 -5.53 6.22 8.66
C ILE A 157 -5.65 7.04 7.37
N PHE A 158 -6.25 6.48 6.31
CA PHE A 158 -6.40 7.16 5.03
C PHE A 158 -7.70 7.95 5.00
N GLU A 159 -8.79 7.40 5.53
CA GLU A 159 -10.07 8.12 5.70
C GLU A 159 -9.87 9.45 6.44
N THR A 160 -9.17 9.46 7.58
CA THR A 160 -8.95 10.68 8.36
C THR A 160 -8.12 11.75 7.63
N LYS A 161 -7.44 11.38 6.54
CA LYS A 161 -6.63 12.27 5.68
C LYS A 161 -7.17 12.38 4.26
N ALA A 162 -8.39 11.89 3.99
CA ALA A 162 -8.92 11.74 2.63
C ALA A 162 -8.89 13.06 1.82
N THR A 163 -9.26 14.20 2.43
CA THR A 163 -9.20 15.50 1.76
C THR A 163 -7.79 15.86 1.26
N TYR A 164 -6.75 15.56 2.04
CA TYR A 164 -5.38 15.84 1.64
C TYR A 164 -4.89 14.88 0.56
N ILE A 165 -5.28 13.61 0.63
CA ILE A 165 -4.93 12.58 -0.34
C ILE A 165 -5.62 12.89 -1.68
N ASP A 166 -6.94 13.02 -1.67
CA ASP A 166 -7.74 13.08 -2.89
C ASP A 166 -7.69 14.46 -3.55
N SER A 167 -7.86 15.52 -2.77
CA SER A 167 -7.93 16.89 -3.30
C SER A 167 -6.56 17.56 -3.32
N SER A 168 -5.89 17.63 -2.16
CA SER A 168 -4.66 18.44 -2.07
C SER A 168 -3.46 17.83 -2.78
N LEU A 169 -3.42 16.49 -2.92
CA LEU A 169 -2.34 15.77 -3.61
C LEU A 169 -2.80 15.25 -4.97
N LEU A 170 -3.79 14.37 -5.01
CA LEU A 170 -4.11 13.58 -6.20
C LEU A 170 -4.70 14.42 -7.32
N GLU A 171 -5.73 15.22 -7.05
CA GLU A 171 -6.35 16.12 -8.03
C GLU A 171 -5.32 17.10 -8.60
N LYS A 172 -4.49 17.72 -7.74
CA LYS A 172 -3.42 18.62 -8.18
C LYS A 172 -2.39 17.89 -9.03
N ARG A 173 -2.01 16.66 -8.66
CA ARG A 173 -1.11 15.84 -9.46
C ARG A 173 -1.70 15.56 -10.82
N HIS A 174 -2.99 15.23 -10.93
CA HIS A 174 -3.65 15.02 -12.22
C HIS A 174 -3.52 16.25 -13.12
N LYS A 175 -3.86 17.43 -12.62
CA LYS A 175 -3.68 18.69 -13.37
C LYS A 175 -2.24 18.88 -13.84
N VAL A 176 -1.26 18.60 -12.97
CA VAL A 176 0.17 18.72 -13.31
C VAL A 176 0.58 17.76 -14.43
N VAL A 177 0.26 16.46 -14.30
CA VAL A 177 0.70 15.43 -15.26
C VAL A 177 -0.04 15.49 -16.59
N HIS A 178 -1.26 16.03 -16.60
CA HIS A 178 -2.01 16.30 -17.83
C HIS A 178 -1.62 17.64 -18.50
N GLY A 179 -0.65 18.36 -17.95
CA GLY A 179 -0.13 19.60 -18.54
C GLY A 179 -1.05 20.81 -18.35
N GLU A 180 -2.04 20.71 -17.47
CA GLU A 180 -2.94 21.82 -17.16
C GLU A 180 -2.19 22.89 -16.37
N ARG A 181 -2.45 24.17 -16.74
CA ARG A 181 -1.99 25.31 -15.96
C ARG A 181 -2.87 25.42 -14.72
N SER A 182 -2.27 25.14 -13.58
CA SER A 182 -2.86 25.31 -12.25
C SER A 182 -1.87 26.09 -11.40
N ASP A 183 -2.35 27.16 -10.76
CA ASP A 183 -1.59 27.90 -9.77
C ASP A 183 -1.56 27.06 -8.50
N LEU A 184 -0.37 26.57 -8.15
CA LEU A 184 -0.14 25.83 -6.92
C LEU A 184 0.32 26.83 -5.86
N ASP A 185 -0.33 26.81 -4.71
CA ASP A 185 0.07 27.60 -3.56
C ASP A 185 1.20 26.89 -2.78
N LYS A 186 2.19 27.66 -2.37
CA LYS A 186 3.37 27.15 -1.65
C LYS A 186 3.00 26.60 -0.27
N GLU A 187 2.21 27.34 0.51
CA GLU A 187 1.85 26.96 1.87
C GLU A 187 0.96 25.71 1.89
N ASP A 188 0.05 25.61 0.92
CA ASP A 188 -0.77 24.44 0.68
C ASP A 188 0.08 23.23 0.27
N PHE A 189 1.08 23.41 -0.60
CA PHE A 189 2.06 22.35 -0.91
C PHE A 189 2.83 21.91 0.34
N LEU A 190 3.37 22.83 1.14
CA LEU A 190 4.14 22.50 2.34
C LEU A 190 3.29 21.79 3.39
N THR A 191 2.02 22.17 3.53
CA THR A 191 1.05 21.52 4.40
C THR A 191 0.75 20.10 3.93
N THR A 192 0.44 19.94 2.63
CA THR A 192 0.20 18.64 2.00
C THR A 192 1.42 17.73 2.15
N PHE A 193 2.62 18.26 1.88
CA PHE A 193 3.87 17.55 2.05
C PHE A 193 4.03 16.99 3.46
N LYS A 194 3.85 17.82 4.48
CA LYS A 194 3.99 17.39 5.88
C LYS A 194 3.04 16.25 6.20
N ILE A 195 1.76 16.42 5.85
CA ILE A 195 0.72 15.43 6.16
C ILE A 195 1.00 14.09 5.46
N ILE A 196 1.41 14.13 4.19
CA ILE A 196 1.72 12.90 3.45
C ILE A 196 2.97 12.21 4.00
N ILE A 197 3.99 12.97 4.41
CA ILE A 197 5.20 12.42 5.04
C ILE A 197 4.89 11.78 6.39
N ASP A 198 4.06 12.42 7.21
CA ASP A 198 3.63 11.88 8.50
C ASP A 198 2.81 10.59 8.27
N LEU A 199 1.90 10.60 7.29
CA LEU A 199 1.08 9.45 6.92
C LEU A 199 1.90 8.23 6.44
N VAL A 200 2.99 8.41 5.66
CA VAL A 200 3.84 7.25 5.30
C VAL A 200 4.61 6.68 6.49
N GLU A 201 4.98 7.50 7.47
CA GLU A 201 5.59 7.00 8.71
C GLU A 201 4.57 6.27 9.59
N GLU A 202 3.37 6.84 9.72
CA GLU A 202 2.25 6.20 10.43
C GLU A 202 1.90 4.84 9.80
N TYR A 203 1.82 4.77 8.47
CA TYR A 203 1.56 3.52 7.77
C TYR A 203 2.67 2.48 7.99
N LYS A 204 3.94 2.89 7.95
CA LYS A 204 5.06 2.00 8.27
C LYS A 204 4.89 1.40 9.67
N THR A 205 4.64 2.26 10.66
CA THR A 205 4.44 1.84 12.05
C THR A 205 3.25 0.91 12.19
N LEU A 206 2.15 1.19 11.48
CA LEU A 206 0.96 0.34 11.44
C LEU A 206 1.30 -1.09 10.97
N LEU A 207 2.07 -1.23 9.88
CA LEU A 207 2.47 -2.54 9.36
C LEU A 207 3.40 -3.31 10.30
N VAL A 208 4.34 -2.63 10.95
CA VAL A 208 5.24 -3.25 11.93
C VAL A 208 4.44 -3.73 13.14
N ASN A 209 3.56 -2.89 13.69
CA ASN A 209 2.69 -3.24 14.80
C ASN A 209 1.74 -4.39 14.42
N ALA A 210 1.21 -4.39 13.21
CA ALA A 210 0.37 -5.47 12.69
C ALA A 210 1.12 -6.81 12.66
N ALA A 211 2.37 -6.79 12.21
CA ALA A 211 3.23 -7.95 12.12
C ALA A 211 3.62 -8.51 13.50
N ASP A 212 3.92 -7.61 14.46
CA ASP A 212 4.30 -7.93 15.83
C ASP A 212 3.12 -8.53 16.62
N ASN A 213 1.96 -7.87 16.55
CA ASN A 213 0.72 -8.33 17.21
C ASN A 213 0.02 -9.49 16.46
N LYS A 214 0.58 -9.92 15.33
CA LYS A 214 0.06 -11.03 14.51
C LYS A 214 -1.40 -10.87 14.09
N ILE A 215 -1.80 -9.65 13.75
CA ILE A 215 -3.20 -9.35 13.41
C ILE A 215 -3.67 -10.05 12.12
N TYR A 216 -2.75 -10.61 11.33
CA TYR A 216 -3.05 -11.45 10.18
C TYR A 216 -3.69 -12.81 10.55
N MET A 217 -3.66 -13.22 11.82
CA MET A 217 -4.29 -14.44 12.30
C MET A 217 -5.80 -14.25 12.49
N ARG A 218 -6.58 -15.28 12.14
CA ARG A 218 -8.01 -15.32 12.42
C ARG A 218 -8.25 -15.41 13.93
N GLY A 219 -9.16 -14.59 14.45
CA GLY A 219 -9.53 -14.61 15.87
C GLY A 219 -8.45 -14.05 16.80
N GLY A 220 -7.60 -13.12 16.31
CA GLY A 220 -6.63 -12.41 17.13
C GLY A 220 -7.30 -11.83 18.38
N VAL A 221 -6.79 -12.27 19.53
CA VAL A 221 -7.22 -11.85 20.87
C VAL A 221 -7.10 -10.33 20.96
N HIS A 222 -8.23 -9.62 21.04
CA HIS A 222 -8.24 -8.34 21.73
C HIS A 222 -7.85 -8.67 23.17
N GLY A 223 -6.63 -8.31 23.56
CA GLY A 223 -6.12 -8.55 24.91
C GLY A 223 -7.14 -8.05 25.93
N GLU A 224 -7.52 -8.94 26.84
CA GLU A 224 -8.02 -8.57 28.17
C GLU A 224 -6.95 -7.79 28.94
#